data_AF-A0A643F0M0-F1
#
_entry.id   AF-A0A643F0M0-F1
#
_cell.length_a   1.000
_cell.length_b   1.000
_cell.length_c   1.000
_cell.angle_alpha   90.00
_cell.angle_beta   90.00
_cell.angle_gamma   90.00
#
_symmetry.space_group_name_H-M   'P 1'
#
loop_
_entity.id
_entity.type
_entity.pdbx_description
1 polymer ?
#
loop_
_entity_poly.entity_id
_entity_poly.type
_entity_poly.pdbx_seq_one_letter_code
_entity_poly.pdbx_strand_id
1 'polypeptide(L)'
;MSNPCFCILLRQAARKSSSVYDQALAPLGINVAQFSLLRKISRAQSISLTELARLADLDRSTMGRNAKVLQRMDLVEQTPGEDHRETHIALTAMGRDLVERGAPLWDEAQEEIEAKLGSEGVEQLLTLLRAFD
;
A
#
# COMPACT_ATOMS: atom_id res chain seq x y z
N MET A 1 -35.67 -11.60 -7.45
CA MET A 1 -34.32 -11.82 -6.85
C MET A 1 -33.49 -10.59 -7.16
N SER A 2 -32.99 -9.90 -6.14
CA SER A 2 -32.13 -8.73 -6.36
C SER A 2 -30.74 -9.21 -6.75
N ASN A 3 -30.21 -8.74 -7.87
CA ASN A 3 -28.84 -9.07 -8.27
C ASN A 3 -27.86 -8.60 -7.18
N PRO A 4 -26.80 -9.38 -6.90
CA PRO A 4 -25.80 -8.98 -5.92
C PRO A 4 -25.14 -7.65 -6.34
N CYS A 5 -24.99 -6.72 -5.40
CA CYS A 5 -24.31 -5.46 -5.65
C CYS A 5 -22.79 -5.70 -5.73
N PHE A 6 -22.23 -5.69 -6.95
CA PHE A 6 -20.80 -5.90 -7.18
C PHE A 6 -19.91 -4.95 -6.38
N CYS A 7 -20.33 -3.69 -6.21
CA CYS A 7 -19.61 -2.70 -5.42
C CYS A 7 -19.45 -3.10 -3.94
N ILE A 8 -20.47 -3.72 -3.34
CA ILE A 8 -20.39 -4.22 -1.96
C ILE A 8 -19.49 -5.45 -1.88
N LEU A 9 -19.61 -6.37 -2.85
CA LEU A 9 -18.79 -7.58 -2.90
C LEU A 9 -17.30 -7.25 -3.08
N LEU A 10 -16.96 -6.30 -3.97
CA LEU A 10 -15.58 -5.84 -4.16
C LEU A 10 -15.01 -5.20 -2.88
N ARG A 11 -15.79 -4.36 -2.17
CA ARG A 11 -15.34 -3.81 -0.89
C ARG A 11 -15.15 -4.88 0.18
N GLN A 12 -15.98 -5.92 0.21
CA GLN A 12 -15.81 -7.05 1.13
C GLN A 12 -14.58 -7.87 0.78
N ALA A 13 -14.36 -8.15 -0.51
CA ALA A 13 -13.18 -8.85 -1.00
C ALA A 13 -11.91 -8.07 -0.66
N ALA A 14 -11.87 -6.76 -0.92
CA ALA A 14 -10.75 -5.88 -0.58
C ALA A 14 -10.43 -5.89 0.92
N ARG A 15 -11.43 -5.82 1.80
CA ARG A 15 -11.19 -5.91 3.26
C ARG A 15 -10.64 -7.27 3.67
N LYS A 16 -11.14 -8.36 3.08
CA LYS A 16 -10.67 -9.72 3.38
C LYS A 16 -9.23 -9.94 2.89
N SER A 17 -8.90 -9.47 1.69
CA SER A 17 -7.53 -9.57 1.17
C SER A 17 -6.58 -8.69 1.98
N SER A 18 -6.94 -7.43 2.28
CA SER A 18 -6.14 -6.56 3.16
C SER A 18 -5.87 -7.21 4.53
N SER A 19 -6.85 -7.91 5.11
CA SER A 19 -6.69 -8.56 6.41
C SER A 19 -5.60 -9.63 6.43
N VAL A 20 -5.37 -10.34 5.32
CA VAL A 20 -4.28 -11.33 5.20
C VAL A 20 -2.92 -10.63 5.33
N TYR A 21 -2.72 -9.55 4.59
CA TYR A 21 -1.52 -8.72 4.68
C TYR A 21 -1.36 -8.05 6.04
N ASP A 22 -2.44 -7.51 6.61
CA ASP A 22 -2.41 -6.86 7.92
C ASP A 22 -2.01 -7.84 9.03
N GLN A 23 -2.44 -9.10 8.95
CA GLN A 23 -2.04 -10.15 9.89
C GLN A 23 -0.56 -10.49 9.74
N ALA A 24 -0.07 -10.64 8.51
CA ALA A 24 1.35 -10.93 8.25
C ALA A 24 2.26 -9.78 8.71
N LEU A 25 1.85 -8.52 8.53
CA LEU A 25 2.62 -7.33 8.89
C LEU A 25 2.45 -6.90 10.37
N ALA A 26 1.49 -7.49 11.10
CA ALA A 26 1.21 -7.15 12.49
C ALA A 26 2.44 -7.19 13.43
N PRO A 27 3.38 -8.14 13.31
CA PRO A 27 4.61 -8.16 14.12
C PRO A 27 5.51 -6.92 13.94
N LEU A 28 5.38 -6.21 12.81
CA LEU A 28 6.11 -4.97 12.53
C LEU A 28 5.33 -3.72 12.97
N GLY A 29 4.12 -3.87 13.52
CA GLY A 29 3.30 -2.76 13.97
C GLY A 29 2.76 -1.87 12.84
N ILE A 30 2.64 -2.42 11.63
CA ILE A 30 2.21 -1.70 10.43
C ILE A 30 1.11 -2.48 9.70
N ASN A 31 0.26 -1.77 8.96
CA ASN A 31 -0.76 -2.37 8.09
C ASN A 31 -0.37 -2.31 6.60
N VAL A 32 -1.11 -3.02 5.76
CA VAL A 32 -0.88 -3.14 4.31
C VAL A 32 -0.90 -1.79 3.62
N ALA A 33 -1.79 -0.87 4.03
CA ALA A 33 -1.91 0.45 3.43
C ALA A 33 -0.63 1.26 3.67
N GLN A 34 -0.17 1.33 4.92
CA GLN A 34 1.07 1.99 5.31
C GLN A 34 2.29 1.36 4.64
N PHE A 35 2.43 0.03 4.69
CA PHE A 35 3.55 -0.67 4.08
C PHE A 35 3.61 -0.50 2.57
N SER A 36 2.46 -0.49 1.89
CA SER A 36 2.39 -0.23 0.45
C SER A 36 2.90 1.16 0.06
N LEU A 37 2.75 2.16 0.94
CA LEU A 37 3.30 3.50 0.73
C LEU A 37 4.81 3.50 0.96
N LEU A 38 5.30 2.85 2.01
CA LEU A 38 6.73 2.75 2.27
C LEU A 38 7.48 2.07 1.12
N ARG A 39 6.92 1.00 0.54
CA ARG A 39 7.50 0.36 -0.66
C ARG A 39 7.55 1.31 -1.86
N LYS A 40 6.51 2.12 -2.08
CA LYS A 40 6.49 3.13 -3.17
C LYS A 40 7.58 4.19 -2.95
N ILE A 41 7.68 4.72 -1.74
CA ILE A 41 8.71 5.70 -1.36
C ILE A 41 10.11 5.08 -1.51
N SER A 42 10.31 3.83 -1.05
CA SER A 42 11.57 3.11 -1.18
C SER A 42 12.06 3.02 -2.63
N ARG A 43 11.15 2.75 -3.58
CA ARG A 43 11.47 2.65 -5.00
C ARG A 43 11.81 3.99 -5.63
N ALA A 44 11.12 5.05 -5.22
CA ALA A 44 11.34 6.41 -5.71
C ALA A 44 12.53 7.11 -5.03
N GLN A 45 13.03 6.58 -3.90
CA GLN A 45 14.01 7.18 -2.98
C GLN A 45 13.52 8.45 -2.28
N SER A 46 13.04 9.43 -3.05
CA SER A 46 12.38 10.66 -2.61
C SER A 46 11.21 10.95 -3.55
N ILE A 47 10.05 11.34 -3.00
CA ILE A 47 8.84 11.55 -3.81
C ILE A 47 7.99 12.69 -3.25
N SER A 48 7.40 13.50 -4.13
CA SER A 48 6.44 14.52 -3.70
C SER A 48 5.15 13.88 -3.19
N LEU A 49 4.51 14.49 -2.21
CA LEU A 49 3.21 14.00 -1.71
C LEU A 49 2.12 14.02 -2.78
N THR A 50 2.24 14.89 -3.80
CA THR A 50 1.32 14.95 -4.93
C THR A 50 1.50 13.73 -5.81
N GLU A 51 2.74 13.38 -6.16
CA GLU A 51 3.02 12.21 -6.99
C GLU A 51 2.72 10.91 -6.24
N LEU A 52 3.04 10.83 -4.95
CA LEU A 52 2.69 9.67 -4.14
C LEU A 52 1.16 9.47 -4.05
N ALA A 53 0.39 10.56 -3.96
CA ALA A 53 -1.07 10.51 -3.98
C ALA A 53 -1.59 9.93 -5.30
N ARG A 54 -1.04 10.40 -6.42
CA ARG A 54 -1.35 9.90 -7.77
C ARG A 54 -1.04 8.41 -7.92
N LEU A 55 0.14 7.96 -7.49
CA LEU A 55 0.54 6.55 -7.54
C LEU A 55 -0.26 5.63 -6.61
N ALA A 56 -0.91 6.19 -5.59
CA ALA A 56 -1.75 5.45 -4.65
C ALA A 56 -3.24 5.53 -4.99
N ASP A 57 -3.62 6.25 -6.06
CA ASP A 57 -5.00 6.60 -6.39
C ASP A 57 -5.77 7.20 -5.19
N LEU A 58 -5.11 8.14 -4.50
CA LEU A 58 -5.65 8.83 -3.34
C LEU A 58 -5.69 10.33 -3.60
N ASP A 59 -6.66 11.00 -2.99
CA ASP A 59 -6.67 12.46 -2.96
C ASP A 59 -5.50 13.00 -2.10
N ARG A 60 -5.07 14.23 -2.41
CA ARG A 60 -3.92 14.87 -1.76
C ARG A 60 -4.10 15.07 -0.25
N SER A 61 -5.33 15.25 0.22
CA SER A 61 -5.63 15.46 1.64
C SER A 61 -5.51 14.16 2.44
N THR A 62 -5.96 13.04 1.86
CA THR A 62 -5.80 11.70 2.42
C THR A 62 -4.33 11.29 2.42
N MET A 63 -3.59 11.55 1.34
CA MET A 63 -2.15 11.28 1.31
C MET A 63 -1.39 12.08 2.38
N GLY A 64 -1.72 13.36 2.56
CA GLY A 64 -1.10 14.19 3.61
C GLY A 64 -1.35 13.66 5.02
N ARG A 65 -2.54 13.12 5.30
CA ARG A 65 -2.84 12.47 6.59
C ARG A 65 -2.06 11.17 6.77
N ASN A 66 -1.97 10.34 5.73
CA ASN A 66 -1.21 9.10 5.76
C ASN A 66 0.30 9.36 5.97
N ALA A 67 0.86 10.34 5.26
CA ALA A 67 2.25 10.74 5.45
C ALA A 67 2.54 11.22 6.88
N LYS A 68 1.63 12.01 7.49
CA LYS A 68 1.75 12.42 8.90
C LYS A 68 1.71 11.25 9.88
N VAL A 69 0.99 10.16 9.56
CA VAL A 69 1.01 8.94 10.39
C VAL A 69 2.40 8.30 10.30
N LEU A 70 2.92 8.09 9.08
CA LEU A 70 4.23 7.49 8.87
C LEU A 70 5.38 8.32 9.46
N GLN A 71 5.28 9.66 9.43
CA GLN A 71 6.23 10.58 10.06
C GLN A 71 6.20 10.44 11.59
N ARG A 72 5.02 10.33 12.20
CA ARG A 72 4.89 10.11 13.65
C ARG A 72 5.41 8.74 14.09
N MET A 73 5.45 7.78 13.18
CA MET A 73 6.09 6.47 13.38
C MET A 73 7.59 6.51 13.09
N ASP A 74 8.15 7.67 12.72
CA ASP A 74 9.56 7.86 12.35
C ASP A 74 10.03 6.95 11.19
N LEU A 75 9.11 6.59 10.29
CA LEU A 75 9.39 5.76 9.11
C LEU A 75 9.70 6.58 7.86
N VAL A 76 9.24 7.84 7.82
CA VAL A 76 9.50 8.76 6.72
C VAL A 76 9.83 10.15 7.26
N GLU A 77 10.66 10.86 6.53
CA GLU A 77 11.06 12.23 6.84
C GLU A 77 10.77 13.16 5.66
N GLN A 78 10.64 14.46 5.93
CA GLN A 78 10.54 15.45 4.86
C GLN A 78 11.91 15.72 4.29
N THR A 79 11.98 15.79 2.96
CA THR A 79 13.20 16.14 2.24
C THR A 79 12.98 17.44 1.46
N PRO A 80 14.04 18.22 1.19
CA PRO A 80 13.95 19.35 0.27
C PRO A 80 13.54 18.84 -1.12
N GLY A 81 12.50 19.45 -1.69
CA GLY A 81 12.18 19.30 -3.11
C GLY A 81 12.95 20.31 -3.96
N GLU A 82 12.99 20.08 -5.28
CA GLU A 82 13.53 21.08 -6.24
C GLU A 82 12.66 22.35 -6.27
N ASP A 83 11.34 22.19 -6.09
CA ASP A 83 10.39 23.29 -5.88
C ASP A 83 10.02 23.38 -4.39
N HIS A 84 10.27 24.54 -3.77
CA HIS A 84 9.92 24.84 -2.38
C HIS A 84 8.42 24.73 -2.07
N ARG A 85 7.56 24.68 -3.09
CA ARG A 85 6.11 24.52 -2.95
C ARG A 85 5.66 23.07 -2.75
N GLU A 86 6.49 22.09 -3.12
CA GLU A 86 6.14 20.68 -3.01
C GLU A 86 6.85 19.98 -1.84
N THR A 87 6.06 19.52 -0.88
CA THR A 87 6.55 18.66 0.20
C THR A 87 6.98 17.31 -0.36
N HIS A 88 8.27 17.02 -0.28
CA HIS A 88 8.85 15.72 -0.59
C HIS A 88 9.05 14.90 0.69
N ILE A 89 9.00 13.58 0.53
CA ILE A 89 9.29 12.64 1.60
C ILE A 89 10.22 11.52 1.12
N ALA A 90 11.05 11.05 2.04
CA ALA A 90 11.92 9.89 1.87
C ALA A 90 11.79 8.95 3.08
N LEU A 91 12.25 7.71 2.93
CA LEU A 91 12.34 6.80 4.07
C LEU A 91 13.45 7.24 5.03
N THR A 92 13.20 7.15 6.33
CA THR A 92 14.26 7.22 7.34
C THR A 92 15.09 5.93 7.33
N ALA A 93 16.14 5.85 8.16
CA ALA A 93 16.86 4.59 8.37
C ALA A 93 15.93 3.49 8.92
N MET A 94 15.05 3.83 9.87
CA MET A 94 14.07 2.89 10.43
C MET A 94 13.01 2.49 9.40
N GLY A 95 12.58 3.41 8.53
CA GLY A 95 11.69 3.11 7.42
C GLY A 95 12.28 2.10 6.44
N ARG A 96 13.57 2.21 6.14
CA ARG A 96 14.29 1.25 5.28
C ARG A 96 14.37 -0.13 5.92
N ASP A 97 14.80 -0.22 7.18
CA ASP A 97 14.83 -1.50 7.94
C ASP A 97 13.45 -2.16 7.98
N LEU A 98 12.39 -1.39 8.22
CA LEU A 98 11.03 -1.92 8.27
C LEU A 98 10.59 -2.47 6.90
N VAL A 99 10.94 -1.81 5.79
CA VAL A 99 10.65 -2.30 4.44
C VAL A 99 11.39 -3.60 4.17
N GLU A 100 12.66 -3.70 4.54
CA GLU A 100 13.46 -4.92 4.36
C GLU A 100 12.88 -6.10 5.15
N ARG A 101 12.51 -5.88 6.41
CA ARG A 101 11.91 -6.90 7.27
C ARG A 101 10.49 -7.28 6.87
N GLY A 102 9.73 -6.34 6.32
CA GLY A 102 8.35 -6.58 5.89
C GLY A 102 8.23 -7.21 4.51
N ALA A 103 9.27 -7.14 3.67
CA ALA A 103 9.27 -7.74 2.34
C ALA A 103 8.94 -9.25 2.37
N PRO A 104 9.63 -10.10 3.17
CA PRO A 104 9.29 -11.52 3.24
C PRO A 104 7.87 -11.79 3.78
N LEU A 105 7.39 -10.99 4.74
CA LEU A 105 6.02 -11.12 5.28
C LEU A 105 4.96 -10.74 4.25
N TRP A 106 5.25 -9.74 3.42
CA TRP A 106 4.41 -9.37 2.29
C TRP A 106 4.34 -10.49 1.26
N ASP A 107 5.48 -11.09 0.93
CA ASP A 107 5.57 -12.15 -0.06
C ASP A 107 4.83 -13.41 0.44
N GLU A 108 4.95 -13.76 1.72
CA GLU A 108 4.17 -14.84 2.35
C GLU A 108 2.65 -14.58 2.26
N ALA A 109 2.21 -13.36 2.57
CA ALA A 109 0.79 -12.98 2.46
C ALA A 109 0.28 -13.06 1.00
N GLN A 110 1.14 -12.70 0.03
CA GLN A 110 0.82 -12.83 -1.39
C GLN A 110 0.71 -14.29 -1.80
N GLU A 111 1.66 -15.14 -1.40
CA GLU A 111 1.66 -16.58 -1.66
C GLU A 111 0.42 -17.25 -1.06
N GLU A 112 -0.02 -16.86 0.14
CA GLU A 112 -1.25 -17.37 0.76
C GLU A 112 -2.50 -17.06 -0.09
N ILE A 113 -2.59 -15.85 -0.63
CA ILE A 113 -3.69 -15.44 -1.49
C ILE A 113 -3.64 -16.21 -2.82
N GLU A 114 -2.45 -16.33 -3.42
CA GLU A 114 -2.25 -17.07 -4.66
C GLU A 114 -2.59 -18.56 -4.50
N ALA A 115 -2.21 -19.18 -3.38
CA ALA A 115 -2.54 -20.56 -3.07
C ALA A 115 -4.05 -20.78 -2.91
N LYS A 116 -4.77 -19.82 -2.31
CA LYS A 116 -6.23 -19.87 -2.17
C LYS A 116 -6.97 -19.73 -3.50
N LEU A 117 -6.43 -18.94 -4.41
CA LEU A 117 -7.05 -18.68 -5.72
C LEU A 117 -6.66 -19.73 -6.77
N GLY A 118 -5.48 -20.31 -6.66
CA GLY A 118 -4.87 -21.11 -7.72
C GLY A 118 -4.45 -20.26 -8.92
N SER A 119 -3.65 -20.83 -9.83
CA SER A 119 -3.13 -20.10 -10.99
C SER A 119 -4.23 -19.52 -11.90
N GLU A 120 -5.29 -20.30 -12.16
CA GLU A 120 -6.42 -19.85 -12.96
C GLU A 120 -7.20 -18.71 -12.27
N GLY A 121 -7.43 -18.83 -10.96
CA GLY A 121 -8.11 -17.79 -10.19
C GLY A 121 -7.31 -16.48 -10.13
N VAL A 122 -5.99 -16.55 -10.03
CA VAL A 122 -5.10 -15.39 -10.10
C VAL A 122 -5.20 -14.71 -11.48
N GLU A 123 -5.16 -15.48 -12.56
CA GLU A 123 -5.27 -14.95 -13.92
C GLU A 123 -6.63 -14.26 -14.16
N GLN A 124 -7.72 -14.89 -13.72
CA GLN A 124 -9.06 -14.32 -13.78
C GLN A 124 -9.17 -13.04 -12.94
N LEU A 125 -8.62 -13.04 -11.72
CA LEU A 125 -8.62 -11.86 -10.86
C LEU A 125 -7.88 -10.69 -11.52
N LEU A 126 -6.67 -10.93 -12.05
CA LEU A 126 -5.89 -9.89 -12.74
C LEU A 126 -6.62 -9.34 -13.97
N THR A 127 -7.30 -10.21 -14.72
CA THR A 127 -8.13 -9.80 -15.87
C THR A 127 -9.29 -8.91 -15.43
N LEU A 128 -10.00 -9.28 -14.37
CA LEU A 128 -11.13 -8.52 -13.83
C LEU A 128 -10.69 -7.18 -13.23
N LEU A 129 -9.55 -7.13 -12.54
CA LEU A 129 -9.02 -5.88 -11.95
C LEU A 129 -8.66 -4.86 -13.03
N ARG A 130 -8.00 -5.29 -14.12
CA ARG A 130 -7.66 -4.42 -15.25
C ARG A 130 -8.86 -3.86 -15.99
N ALA A 131 -10.05 -4.45 -15.83
CA ALA A 131 -11.27 -3.91 -16.42
C ALA A 131 -11.78 -2.64 -15.72
N PHE A 132 -11.18 -2.27 -14.57
CA PHE A 132 -11.47 -1.03 -13.85
C PHE A 132 -10.41 0.07 -14.04
N ASP A 133 -9.32 -0.21 -14.75
CA ASP A 133 -8.29 0.77 -15.15
C ASP A 133 -8.83 1.69 -16.26
#